data_AF-A0A2D5UI04-F1
#
_entry.id   AF-A0A2D5UI04-F1
#
_cell.length_a   1.000
_cell.length_b   1.000
_cell.length_c   1.000
_cell.angle_alpha   90.00
_cell.angle_beta   90.00
_cell.angle_gamma   90.00
#
_symmetry.space_group_name_H-M   'P 1'
#
loop_
_entity.id
_entity.type
_entity.pdbx_description
1 polymer ?
#
loop_
_entity_poly.entity_id
_entity_poly.type
_entity_poly.pdbx_seq_one_letter_code
_entity_poly.pdbx_strand_id
1 'polypeptide(L)'
;MDNKDIVKEYRTKEITVVWKPGICIHAANCLNSLPHVYQPDKSPWIMVENATTEELINQINTCPSGALSYKLSDEKEIAVTKNRTMENSKVAGKSPMMVDLEVGINYAWCACGHSSNQPWCDGSHKGSGITPVVFKLDENKKVAMCMCKQTANSPHCDGSHNNIV
;
A
#
# COMPACT_ATOMS: atom_id res chain seq x y z
N MET A 1 -7.08 3.62 -40.31
CA MET A 1 -7.55 2.91 -39.11
C MET A 1 -6.89 3.56 -37.90
N ASP A 2 -7.65 4.28 -37.08
CA ASP A 2 -7.11 4.94 -35.90
C ASP A 2 -6.65 3.90 -34.87
N ASN A 3 -5.32 3.82 -34.67
CA ASN A 3 -4.63 2.90 -33.75
C ASN A 3 -4.89 3.25 -32.26
N LYS A 4 -5.92 4.06 -31.97
CA LYS A 4 -6.24 4.59 -30.63
C LYS A 4 -7.10 3.64 -29.80
N ASP A 5 -7.77 2.68 -30.44
CA ASP A 5 -8.72 1.77 -29.77
C ASP A 5 -8.14 0.38 -29.46
N ILE A 6 -6.86 0.13 -29.76
CA ILE A 6 -6.23 -1.15 -29.40
C ILE A 6 -6.10 -1.20 -27.87
N VAL A 7 -6.74 -2.21 -27.28
CA VAL A 7 -6.61 -2.56 -25.87
C VAL A 7 -6.13 -4.01 -25.80
N LYS A 8 -5.00 -4.22 -25.13
CA LYS A 8 -4.50 -5.57 -24.82
C LYS A 8 -4.58 -5.81 -23.33
N GLU A 9 -5.04 -6.99 -22.93
CA GLU A 9 -5.11 -7.40 -21.54
C GLU A 9 -4.20 -8.60 -21.29
N TYR A 10 -3.45 -8.55 -20.20
CA TYR A 10 -2.54 -9.58 -19.74
C TYR A 10 -2.94 -9.95 -18.32
N ARG A 11 -3.32 -11.21 -18.10
CA ARG A 11 -3.99 -11.62 -16.86
C ARG A 11 -3.16 -12.64 -16.09
N THR A 12 -3.07 -12.44 -14.79
CA THR A 12 -2.67 -13.47 -13.81
C THR A 12 -3.90 -13.84 -12.97
N LYS A 13 -3.71 -14.68 -11.94
CA LYS A 13 -4.77 -14.99 -10.97
C LYS A 13 -5.20 -13.78 -10.12
N GLU A 14 -4.32 -12.79 -9.95
CA GLU A 14 -4.51 -11.68 -9.00
C GLU A 14 -4.81 -10.35 -9.69
N ILE A 15 -4.24 -10.12 -10.88
CA ILE A 15 -4.27 -8.83 -11.57
C ILE A 15 -4.42 -9.01 -13.07
N THR A 16 -5.21 -8.12 -13.68
CA THR A 16 -5.29 -7.91 -15.12
C THR A 16 -4.60 -6.60 -15.47
N VAL A 17 -3.46 -6.67 -16.17
CA VAL A 17 -2.75 -5.50 -16.72
C VAL A 17 -3.34 -5.16 -18.09
N VAL A 18 -3.74 -3.90 -18.26
CA VAL A 18 -4.34 -3.36 -19.48
C VAL A 18 -3.36 -2.40 -20.14
N TRP A 19 -3.07 -2.63 -21.42
CA TRP A 19 -2.18 -1.80 -22.22
C TRP A 19 -2.90 -1.20 -23.44
N LYS A 20 -2.76 0.12 -23.59
CA LYS A 20 -3.33 0.93 -24.66
C LYS A 20 -2.20 1.60 -25.45
N PRO A 21 -1.64 0.96 -26.51
CA PRO A 21 -0.54 1.52 -27.29
C PRO A 21 -0.86 2.89 -27.87
N GLY A 22 -2.11 3.14 -28.26
CA GLY A 22 -2.52 4.38 -28.93
C GLY A 22 -2.37 5.66 -28.10
N ILE A 23 -2.19 5.55 -26.78
CA ILE A 23 -1.95 6.69 -25.88
C ILE A 23 -0.57 6.60 -25.19
N CYS A 24 0.29 5.67 -25.60
CA CYS A 24 1.63 5.54 -25.05
C CYS A 24 2.53 6.67 -25.54
N ILE A 25 3.08 7.47 -24.62
CA ILE A 25 4.07 8.53 -24.95
C ILE A 25 5.52 8.03 -24.93
N HIS A 26 5.74 6.72 -24.75
CA HIS A 26 7.07 6.10 -24.72
C HIS A 26 8.06 6.72 -23.72
N ALA A 27 7.57 7.09 -22.53
CA ALA A 27 8.41 7.60 -21.43
C ALA A 27 9.42 6.58 -20.88
N ALA A 28 9.37 5.33 -21.33
CA ALA A 28 10.25 4.22 -20.94
C ALA A 28 10.27 3.83 -19.45
N ASN A 29 9.44 4.45 -18.59
CA ASN A 29 9.35 4.10 -17.17
C ASN A 29 9.06 2.61 -16.94
N CYS A 30 8.20 2.00 -17.76
CA CYS A 30 7.93 0.57 -17.70
C CYS A 30 9.16 -0.29 -17.97
N LEU A 31 9.85 -0.02 -19.07
CA LEU A 31 11.04 -0.76 -19.49
C LEU A 31 12.18 -0.59 -18.49
N ASN A 32 12.36 0.62 -17.94
CA ASN A 32 13.42 0.92 -16.99
C ASN A 32 13.16 0.29 -15.61
N SER A 33 11.91 0.24 -15.16
CA SER A 33 11.56 -0.34 -13.85
C SER A 33 11.49 -1.87 -13.89
N LEU A 34 10.88 -2.47 -14.91
CA LEU A 34 10.65 -3.91 -15.01
C LEU A 34 11.02 -4.45 -16.40
N PRO A 35 12.31 -4.46 -16.78
CA PRO A 35 12.76 -4.93 -18.10
C PRO A 35 12.47 -6.41 -18.37
N HIS A 36 12.29 -7.21 -17.30
CA HIS A 36 11.91 -8.62 -17.41
C HIS A 36 10.40 -8.81 -17.65
N VAL A 37 9.56 -7.79 -17.41
CA VAL A 37 8.12 -7.80 -17.74
C VAL A 37 7.87 -7.22 -19.13
N TYR A 38 8.52 -6.11 -19.47
CA TYR A 38 8.27 -5.35 -20.69
C TYR A 38 9.32 -5.62 -21.75
N GLN A 39 8.98 -6.43 -22.76
CA GLN A 39 9.93 -6.96 -23.74
C GLN A 39 9.52 -6.62 -25.19
N PRO A 40 10.02 -5.48 -25.75
CA PRO A 40 9.94 -5.05 -27.16
C PRO A 40 9.85 -6.12 -28.21
N ASP A 41 10.84 -6.98 -28.16
CA ASP A 41 11.13 -7.86 -29.27
C ASP A 41 10.43 -9.21 -29.11
N LYS A 42 9.56 -9.36 -28.09
CA LYS A 42 8.86 -10.60 -27.79
C LYS A 42 7.36 -10.49 -27.98
N SER A 43 6.77 -11.64 -28.30
CA SER A 43 5.33 -11.85 -28.28
C SER A 43 5.03 -12.98 -27.28
N PRO A 44 4.33 -12.72 -26.16
CA PRO A 44 3.77 -11.43 -25.74
C PRO A 44 4.84 -10.42 -25.28
N TRP A 45 4.62 -9.12 -25.57
CA TRP A 45 5.48 -8.02 -25.11
C TRP A 45 5.40 -7.80 -23.58
N ILE A 46 4.23 -8.02 -22.94
CA ILE A 46 4.08 -7.92 -21.47
C ILE A 46 4.03 -9.34 -20.89
N MET A 47 5.04 -9.70 -20.10
CA MET A 47 5.14 -10.96 -19.35
C MET A 47 4.78 -10.72 -17.88
N VAL A 48 3.49 -10.57 -17.59
CA VAL A 48 2.98 -10.25 -16.24
C VAL A 48 3.34 -11.29 -15.17
N GLU A 49 3.61 -12.54 -15.57
CA GLU A 49 4.03 -13.62 -14.65
C GLU A 49 5.47 -13.45 -14.13
N ASN A 50 6.27 -12.55 -14.71
CA ASN A 50 7.66 -12.35 -14.31
C ASN A 50 7.84 -11.37 -13.14
N ALA A 51 6.76 -10.77 -12.63
CA ALA A 51 6.79 -9.83 -11.51
C ALA A 51 5.62 -10.08 -10.55
N THR A 52 5.76 -9.60 -9.32
CA THR A 52 4.67 -9.63 -8.35
C THR A 52 3.58 -8.61 -8.67
N THR A 53 2.36 -8.84 -8.17
CA THR A 53 1.24 -7.89 -8.29
C THR A 53 1.61 -6.50 -7.78
N GLU A 54 2.38 -6.41 -6.69
CA GLU A 54 2.85 -5.14 -6.13
C GLU A 54 3.82 -4.42 -7.06
N GLU A 55 4.83 -5.13 -7.59
CA GLU A 55 5.79 -4.55 -8.54
C GLU A 55 5.10 -4.04 -9.80
N LEU A 56 4.15 -4.81 -10.34
CA LEU A 56 3.33 -4.41 -11.48
C LEU A 56 2.55 -3.12 -11.18
N ILE A 57 1.85 -3.04 -10.05
CA ILE A 57 1.08 -1.85 -9.66
C ILE A 57 2.00 -0.63 -9.49
N ASN A 58 3.09 -0.78 -8.73
CA ASN A 58 4.04 0.29 -8.46
C ASN A 58 4.62 0.85 -9.75
N GLN A 59 5.01 -0.02 -10.68
CA GLN A 59 5.49 0.40 -11.98
C GLN A 59 4.35 1.05 -12.79
N ILE A 60 3.16 0.45 -12.90
CA ILE A 60 2.05 0.97 -13.72
C ILE A 60 1.68 2.40 -13.28
N ASN A 61 1.70 2.69 -11.99
CA ASN A 61 1.46 4.02 -11.42
C ASN A 61 2.46 5.10 -11.86
N THR A 62 3.63 4.70 -12.39
CA THR A 62 4.60 5.63 -12.97
C THR A 62 4.31 5.99 -14.43
N CYS A 63 3.25 5.44 -15.05
CA CYS A 63 2.92 5.69 -16.46
C CYS A 63 2.24 7.07 -16.63
N PRO A 64 2.94 8.10 -17.15
CA PRO A 64 2.38 9.45 -17.23
C PRO A 64 1.20 9.59 -18.21
N SER A 65 1.10 8.68 -19.19
CA SER A 65 0.05 8.76 -20.21
C SER A 65 -1.16 7.89 -19.94
N GLY A 66 -1.14 7.07 -18.87
CA GLY A 66 -2.19 6.10 -18.60
C GLY A 66 -2.29 4.97 -19.63
N ALA A 67 -1.27 4.79 -20.47
CA ALA A 67 -1.21 3.68 -21.43
C ALA A 67 -1.16 2.31 -20.75
N LEU A 68 -0.72 2.26 -19.50
CA LEU A 68 -0.81 1.10 -18.63
C LEU A 68 -1.82 1.37 -17.52
N SER A 69 -2.66 0.38 -17.23
CA SER A 69 -3.62 0.38 -16.12
C SER A 69 -3.85 -1.06 -15.65
N TYR A 70 -4.56 -1.25 -14.55
CA TYR A 70 -4.84 -2.59 -14.05
C TYR A 70 -6.24 -2.73 -13.44
N LYS A 71 -6.71 -3.97 -13.35
CA LYS A 71 -7.90 -4.40 -12.62
C LYS A 71 -7.48 -5.52 -11.67
N LEU A 72 -7.89 -5.46 -10.41
CA LEU A 72 -7.69 -6.56 -9.47
C LEU A 72 -8.87 -7.53 -9.61
N SER A 73 -8.61 -8.82 -9.52
CA SER A 73 -9.68 -9.83 -9.47
C SER A 73 -10.23 -9.87 -8.05
N ASP A 74 -11.55 -9.72 -7.88
CA ASP A 74 -12.24 -9.64 -6.58
C ASP A 74 -12.16 -10.91 -5.70
N GLU A 75 -11.32 -11.88 -6.05
CA GLU A 75 -11.11 -13.15 -5.33
C GLU A 75 -9.78 -13.20 -4.56
N LYS A 76 -9.50 -12.17 -3.76
CA LYS A 76 -8.64 -12.35 -2.58
C LYS A 76 -9.18 -11.58 -1.38
N GLU A 77 -9.73 -12.34 -0.42
CA GLU A 77 -9.37 -12.16 0.98
C GLU A 77 -7.91 -11.75 1.02
N ILE A 78 -7.69 -10.54 1.51
CA ILE A 78 -6.38 -9.92 1.51
C ILE A 78 -5.55 -10.72 2.53
N ALA A 79 -4.90 -11.78 2.06
CA ALA A 79 -3.61 -12.18 2.56
C ALA A 79 -2.66 -11.02 2.26
N VAL A 80 -2.82 -9.92 3.00
CA VAL A 80 -1.73 -8.98 3.24
C VAL A 80 -0.70 -9.87 3.87
N THR A 81 0.32 -10.21 3.09
CA THR A 81 1.59 -10.68 3.61
C THR A 81 2.03 -9.61 4.60
N LYS A 82 1.63 -9.77 5.86
CA LYS A 82 2.27 -9.15 7.00
C LYS A 82 3.68 -9.75 7.04
N ASN A 83 4.54 -9.35 6.11
CA ASN A 83 5.92 -9.06 6.41
C ASN A 83 5.92 -7.80 7.26
N ARG A 84 5.38 -8.01 8.44
CA ARG A 84 5.59 -7.27 9.64
C ARG A 84 7.09 -7.43 9.87
N THR A 85 7.89 -6.49 9.38
CA THR A 85 9.21 -6.24 9.96
C THR A 85 8.96 -5.70 11.36
N MET A 86 8.52 -6.62 12.22
CA MET A 86 8.25 -6.51 13.65
C MET A 86 9.53 -6.37 14.46
N GLU A 87 10.69 -6.35 13.81
CA GLU A 87 11.95 -6.23 14.51
C GLU A 87 12.19 -4.81 15.02
N ASN A 88 11.44 -3.80 14.53
CA ASN A 88 11.70 -2.39 14.89
C ASN A 88 10.52 -1.61 15.51
N SER A 89 9.33 -2.21 15.69
CA SER A 89 8.24 -1.52 16.38
C SER A 89 8.34 -1.70 17.89
N LYS A 90 8.54 -0.61 18.63
CA LYS A 90 8.56 -0.63 20.10
C LYS A 90 7.13 -0.70 20.67
N VAL A 91 6.91 -1.54 21.68
CA VAL A 91 5.67 -1.51 22.46
C VAL A 91 5.65 -0.23 23.29
N ALA A 92 4.74 0.70 22.97
CA ALA A 92 4.61 1.96 23.71
C ALA A 92 3.70 1.84 24.95
N GLY A 93 2.81 0.85 24.97
CA GLY A 93 1.96 0.51 26.12
C GLY A 93 1.21 -0.82 25.92
N LYS A 94 0.86 -1.50 27.02
CA LYS A 94 0.11 -2.77 27.02
C LYS A 94 -1.42 -2.60 27.12
N SER A 95 -1.92 -1.37 27.08
CA SER A 95 -3.35 -1.06 27.10
C SER A 95 -3.66 0.00 26.05
N PRO A 96 -4.86 0.00 25.45
CA PRO A 96 -5.25 1.02 24.50
C PRO A 96 -5.44 2.39 25.17
N MET A 97 -5.27 3.46 24.40
CA MET A 97 -5.64 4.81 24.84
C MET A 97 -7.00 5.19 24.25
N MET A 98 -7.94 5.56 25.11
CA MET A 98 -9.21 6.13 24.67
C MET A 98 -8.99 7.60 24.28
N VAL A 99 -9.35 7.97 23.06
CA VAL A 99 -9.24 9.34 22.55
C VAL A 99 -10.55 9.77 21.92
N ASP A 100 -10.90 11.03 22.09
CA ASP A 100 -12.01 11.68 21.39
C ASP A 100 -11.45 12.28 20.10
N LEU A 101 -11.99 11.86 18.96
CA LEU A 101 -11.54 12.27 17.63
C LEU A 101 -12.59 13.16 16.97
N GLU A 102 -12.10 14.18 16.27
CA GLU A 102 -12.92 15.18 15.59
C GLU A 102 -12.89 14.98 14.07
N VAL A 103 -14.04 15.23 13.45
CA VAL A 103 -14.21 15.24 12.01
C VAL A 103 -13.33 16.32 11.35
N GLY A 104 -12.80 16.02 10.18
CA GLY A 104 -12.01 16.98 9.40
C GLY A 104 -10.54 17.14 9.85
N ILE A 105 -10.14 16.50 10.96
CA ILE A 105 -8.74 16.50 11.41
C ILE A 105 -7.96 15.35 10.76
N ASN A 106 -6.75 15.65 10.28
CA ASN A 106 -5.78 14.66 9.84
C ASN A 106 -4.99 14.15 11.05
N TYR A 107 -5.30 12.92 11.48
CA TYR A 107 -4.55 12.28 12.56
C TYR A 107 -3.42 11.44 11.99
N ALA A 108 -2.25 11.51 12.63
CA ALA A 108 -1.10 10.67 12.32
C ALA A 108 -0.79 9.77 13.52
N TRP A 109 -1.20 8.50 13.46
CA TRP A 109 -0.93 7.53 14.51
C TRP A 109 0.52 7.03 14.45
N CYS A 110 1.17 6.97 15.61
CA CYS A 110 2.52 6.43 15.73
C CYS A 110 2.49 4.90 15.60
N ALA A 111 3.00 4.39 14.48
CA ALA A 111 3.17 2.95 14.23
C ALA A 111 4.50 2.39 14.77
N CYS A 112 5.55 3.20 14.89
CA CYS A 112 6.88 2.74 15.31
C CYS A 112 7.02 2.55 16.83
N GLY A 113 6.19 3.21 17.64
CA GLY A 113 6.25 3.16 19.10
C GLY A 113 7.30 4.04 19.78
N HIS A 114 8.09 4.80 19.02
CA HIS A 114 9.14 5.68 19.54
C HIS A 114 8.67 7.11 19.86
N SER A 115 7.46 7.49 19.45
CA SER A 115 6.94 8.83 19.73
C SER A 115 6.76 9.07 21.23
N SER A 116 7.13 10.27 21.68
CA SER A 116 6.86 10.77 23.03
C SER A 116 5.44 11.34 23.16
N ASN A 117 4.76 11.58 22.03
CA ASN A 117 3.39 12.11 21.96
C ASN A 117 2.36 11.00 21.66
N GLN A 118 2.49 9.84 22.30
CA GLN A 118 1.57 8.71 22.05
C GLN A 118 0.10 9.13 22.30
N PRO A 119 -0.84 8.69 21.44
CA PRO A 119 -0.70 7.68 20.39
C PRO A 119 -0.25 8.27 19.05
N TRP A 120 0.07 9.55 18.99
CA TRP A 120 0.34 10.32 17.79
C TRP A 120 1.81 10.31 17.38
N CYS A 121 2.07 10.52 16.10
CA CYS A 121 3.42 10.64 15.57
C CYS A 121 4.01 12.02 15.88
N ASP A 122 5.27 12.05 16.31
CA ASP A 122 6.06 13.27 16.55
C ASP A 122 7.30 13.36 15.64
N GLY A 123 7.44 12.44 14.68
CA GLY A 123 8.60 12.34 13.80
C GLY A 123 9.73 11.43 14.29
N SER A 124 9.64 10.85 15.49
CA SER A 124 10.65 9.92 16.04
C SER A 124 10.80 8.60 15.25
N HIS A 125 10.01 8.40 14.20
CA HIS A 125 10.08 7.23 13.33
C HIS A 125 11.23 7.28 12.30
N LYS A 126 11.89 8.44 12.12
CA LYS A 126 13.02 8.59 11.20
C LYS A 126 14.09 7.53 11.48
N GLY A 127 14.50 6.80 10.43
CA GLY A 127 15.50 5.74 10.53
C GLY A 127 14.96 4.35 10.92
N SER A 128 13.69 4.23 11.34
CA SER A 128 13.09 2.93 11.69
C SER A 128 12.55 2.14 10.49
N GLY A 129 12.41 2.78 9.33
CA GLY A 129 11.71 2.22 8.16
C GLY A 129 10.19 2.13 8.32
N ILE A 130 9.64 2.54 9.48
CA ILE A 130 8.21 2.54 9.78
C ILE A 130 7.65 3.95 9.59
N THR A 131 6.55 4.08 8.86
CA THR A 131 5.84 5.34 8.66
C THR A 131 4.56 5.41 9.51
N PRO A 132 4.11 6.61 9.92
CA PRO A 132 2.86 6.76 10.66
C PRO A 132 1.63 6.45 9.79
N VAL A 133 0.57 5.94 10.42
CA VAL A 133 -0.71 5.74 9.75
C VAL A 133 -1.52 7.03 9.82
N VAL A 134 -1.78 7.63 8.66
CA VAL A 134 -2.57 8.87 8.55
C VAL A 134 -4.02 8.53 8.22
N PHE A 135 -4.96 9.13 8.93
CA PHE A 135 -6.39 8.90 8.71
C PHE A 135 -7.23 10.14 9.05
N LYS A 136 -8.48 10.14 8.55
CA LYS A 136 -9.53 11.12 8.83
C LYS A 136 -10.78 10.40 9.31
N LEU A 137 -11.70 11.16 9.91
CA LEU A 137 -13.01 10.67 10.29
C LEU A 137 -14.09 11.46 9.56
N ASP A 138 -15.22 10.78 9.33
CA ASP A 138 -16.43 11.38 8.77
C ASP A 138 -17.36 11.95 9.84
N GLU A 139 -17.13 11.58 11.11
CA GLU A 139 -17.87 12.08 12.28
C GLU A 139 -17.01 12.06 13.54
N ASN A 140 -17.42 12.84 14.55
CA ASN A 140 -16.77 12.85 15.86
C ASN A 140 -17.05 11.53 16.58
N LYS A 141 -16.00 10.86 17.06
CA LYS A 141 -16.17 9.60 17.80
C LYS A 141 -15.05 9.34 18.78
N LYS A 142 -15.37 8.59 19.84
CA LYS A 142 -14.41 8.11 20.81
C LYS A 142 -13.88 6.75 20.40
N VAL A 143 -12.56 6.60 20.33
CA VAL A 143 -11.92 5.37 19.82
C VAL A 143 -10.80 4.89 20.73
N ALA A 144 -10.66 3.56 20.83
CA ALA A 144 -9.52 2.92 21.46
C ALA A 144 -8.34 2.85 20.47
N MET A 145 -7.32 3.66 20.68
CA MET A 145 -6.10 3.69 19.86
C MET A 145 -5.10 2.65 20.35
N CYS A 146 -4.44 1.97 19.41
CA CYS A 146 -3.44 0.96 19.74
C CYS A 146 -2.15 1.60 20.30
N MET A 147 -1.74 1.18 21.51
CA MET A 147 -0.45 1.56 22.09
C MET A 147 0.62 0.49 21.97
N CYS A 148 0.24 -0.77 21.77
CA CYS A 148 1.23 -1.85 21.69
C CYS A 148 1.92 -1.95 20.33
N LYS A 149 1.32 -1.34 19.30
CA LYS A 149 1.78 -1.33 17.89
C LYS A 149 1.70 -2.69 17.21
N GLN A 150 1.07 -3.65 17.90
CA GLN A 150 0.86 -5.02 17.45
C GLN A 150 -0.55 -5.29 16.93
N THR A 151 -1.34 -4.26 16.64
CA THR A 151 -2.69 -4.45 16.10
C THR A 151 -2.67 -4.91 14.63
N ALA A 152 -3.64 -5.73 14.25
CA ALA A 152 -4.02 -6.01 12.88
C ALA A 152 -4.96 -4.94 12.30
N ASN A 153 -5.60 -4.14 13.15
CA ASN A 153 -6.63 -3.15 12.81
C ASN A 153 -6.12 -1.71 13.02
N SER A 154 -4.91 -1.41 12.54
CA SER A 154 -4.31 -0.09 12.69
C SER A 154 -5.23 1.01 12.16
N PRO A 155 -5.40 2.13 12.87
CA PRO A 155 -4.66 2.54 14.09
C PRO A 155 -5.33 2.10 15.41
N HIS A 156 -6.42 1.35 15.33
CA HIS A 156 -7.30 1.02 16.45
C HIS A 156 -6.85 -0.21 17.22
N CYS A 157 -7.32 -0.35 18.44
CA CYS A 157 -7.07 -1.53 19.24
C CYS A 157 -7.97 -2.70 18.80
N ASP A 158 -7.39 -3.89 18.69
CA ASP A 158 -8.07 -5.16 18.39
C ASP A 158 -7.79 -6.24 19.47
N GLY A 159 -7.21 -5.86 20.60
CA GLY A 159 -6.87 -6.79 21.68
C GLY A 159 -5.53 -7.52 21.52
N SER A 160 -4.77 -7.28 20.44
CA SER A 160 -3.46 -7.93 20.23
C SER A 160 -2.46 -7.72 21.37
N HIS A 161 -2.63 -6.68 22.18
CA HIS A 161 -1.80 -6.42 23.36
C HIS A 161 -1.87 -7.52 24.42
N ASN A 162 -2.92 -8.34 24.45
CA ASN A 162 -3.06 -9.46 25.38
C ASN A 162 -2.08 -10.61 25.08
N ASN A 163 -1.51 -10.66 23.88
CA ASN A 163 -0.59 -11.70 23.44
C ASN A 163 0.88 -11.28 23.56
N ILE A 164 1.18 -10.14 24.20
CA ILE A 164 2.53 -9.59 24.33
C ILE A 164 3.07 -9.88 25.73
N VAL A 165 4.07 -10.76 25.77
CA VAL A 165 4.78 -11.17 27.00
C VAL A 165 5.52 -9.99 27.63
#